data_AF-A0A194XI47-F1
#
_entry.id   AF-A0A194XI47-F1
#
_cell.length_a   1.000
_cell.length_b   1.000
_cell.length_c   1.000
_cell.angle_alpha   90.00
_cell.angle_beta   90.00
_cell.angle_gamma   90.00
#
_symmetry.space_group_name_H-M   'P 1'
#
loop_
_entity.id
_entity.type
_entity.pdbx_description
1 polymer ?
#
loop_
_entity_poly.entity_id
_entity_poly.type
_entity_poly.pdbx_seq_one_letter_code
_entity_poly.pdbx_strand_id
1 'polypeptide(L)'
;SVKSVYTNPKDEKMASRQPMIEDMHGPEKKEQEEWAAKTLRLTGACPDAFSWRRVKGGYHCKGEHHFVTDDLMAENKGGVYLIGGDLETERWGPYY
;
A
#
# COMPACT_ATOMS: atom_id res chain seq x y z
N SER A 1 6.91 18.69 -5.40
CA SER A 1 6.01 17.72 -6.06
C SER A 1 6.61 16.34 -5.88
N VAL A 2 5.90 15.41 -5.24
CA VAL A 2 6.36 14.02 -5.07
C VAL A 2 6.21 13.32 -6.41
N LYS A 3 7.28 12.68 -6.90
CA LYS A 3 7.23 11.93 -8.17
C LYS A 3 6.51 10.60 -7.94
N SER A 4 5.71 10.20 -8.92
CA SER A 4 5.06 8.89 -8.91
C SER A 4 6.11 7.77 -8.90
N VAL A 5 5.79 6.66 -8.22
CA VAL A 5 6.60 5.43 -8.25
C VAL A 5 6.28 4.52 -9.46
N TYR A 6 5.41 4.96 -10.39
CA TYR A 6 5.07 4.22 -11.59
C TYR A 6 6.26 3.98 -12.51
N THR A 7 6.30 2.79 -13.10
CA THR A 7 7.26 2.45 -14.15
C THR A 7 6.60 2.30 -15.51
N ASN A 8 5.27 2.10 -15.56
CA ASN A 8 4.53 1.85 -16.81
C ASN A 8 3.01 2.11 -16.66
N PRO A 9 2.24 2.24 -17.77
CA PRO A 9 0.78 2.50 -17.73
C PRO A 9 -0.08 1.41 -17.06
N LYS A 10 0.42 0.17 -16.94
CA LYS A 10 -0.30 -0.88 -16.21
C LYS A 10 -0.39 -0.52 -14.73
N ASP A 11 0.65 0.11 -14.18
CA ASP A 11 0.66 0.48 -12.75
C ASP A 11 -0.44 1.51 -12.44
N GLU A 12 -0.69 2.48 -13.34
CA GLU A 12 -1.79 3.45 -13.19
C GLU A 12 -3.16 2.76 -13.14
N LYS A 13 -3.38 1.79 -14.04
CA LYS A 13 -4.61 0.99 -14.05
C LYS A 13 -4.77 0.22 -12.74
N MET A 14 -3.72 -0.43 -12.26
CA MET A 14 -3.76 -1.19 -11.01
C MET A 14 -4.03 -0.26 -9.82
N ALA A 15 -3.30 0.85 -9.70
CA ALA A 15 -3.50 1.83 -8.64
C ALA A 15 -4.93 2.38 -8.60
N SER A 16 -5.51 2.73 -9.76
CA SER A 16 -6.89 3.25 -9.84
C SER A 16 -7.96 2.28 -9.32
N ARG A 17 -7.67 0.97 -9.30
CA ARG A 17 -8.59 -0.08 -8.85
C ARG A 17 -8.36 -0.50 -7.40
N GLN A 18 -7.24 -0.08 -6.81
CA GLN A 18 -6.84 -0.51 -5.46
C GLN A 18 -7.89 -0.22 -4.38
N PRO A 19 -8.61 0.93 -4.37
CA PRO A 19 -9.66 1.19 -3.37
C PRO A 19 -10.81 0.18 -3.40
N MET A 20 -11.00 -0.53 -4.53
CA MET A 20 -12.06 -1.51 -4.73
C MET A 20 -11.60 -2.96 -4.51
N ILE A 21 -10.37 -3.20 -4.04
CA ILE A 21 -9.80 -4.55 -3.90
C ILE A 21 -10.59 -5.47 -2.95
N GLU A 22 -11.35 -4.90 -2.00
CA GLU A 22 -12.20 -5.70 -1.10
C GLU A 22 -13.37 -6.36 -1.83
N ASP A 23 -13.86 -5.74 -2.91
CA ASP A 23 -14.94 -6.24 -3.77
C ASP A 23 -14.43 -7.15 -4.89
N MET A 24 -13.11 -7.27 -5.06
CA MET A 24 -12.51 -8.17 -6.05
C MET A 24 -12.46 -9.61 -5.54
N HIS A 25 -12.51 -10.56 -6.48
CA HIS A 25 -12.46 -11.99 -6.15
C HIS A 25 -11.57 -12.78 -7.12
N GLY A 26 -11.14 -13.96 -6.66
CA GLY A 26 -10.44 -14.94 -7.50
C GLY A 26 -9.17 -14.37 -8.16
N PRO A 27 -8.96 -14.64 -9.47
CA PRO A 27 -7.76 -14.21 -10.18
C PRO A 27 -7.53 -12.70 -10.20
N GLU A 28 -8.60 -11.90 -10.23
CA GLU A 28 -8.52 -10.45 -10.29
C GLU A 28 -7.90 -9.87 -9.01
N LYS A 29 -8.40 -10.31 -7.85
CA LYS A 29 -7.85 -9.91 -6.55
C LYS A 29 -6.39 -10.34 -6.41
N LYS A 30 -6.07 -11.55 -6.86
CA LYS A 30 -4.69 -12.07 -6.81
C LYS A 30 -3.73 -11.20 -7.63
N GLU A 31 -4.12 -10.81 -8.86
CA GLU A 31 -3.29 -9.91 -9.68
C GLU A 31 -3.09 -8.56 -8.99
N GLN A 32 -4.14 -8.03 -8.35
CA GLN A 32 -4.08 -6.77 -7.60
C GLN A 32 -3.14 -6.86 -6.39
N GLU A 33 -3.21 -7.95 -5.61
CA GLU A 33 -2.32 -8.18 -4.47
C GLU A 33 -0.86 -8.37 -4.89
N GLU A 34 -0.60 -9.07 -5.99
CA GLU A 34 0.75 -9.25 -6.55
C GLU A 34 1.35 -7.93 -7.01
N TRP A 35 0.56 -7.07 -7.64
CA TRP A 35 0.98 -5.71 -7.99
C TRP A 35 1.29 -4.89 -6.73
N ALA A 36 0.36 -4.85 -5.77
CA ALA A 36 0.53 -4.06 -4.55
C ALA A 36 1.78 -4.48 -3.76
N ALA A 37 2.06 -5.78 -3.64
CA ALA A 37 3.25 -6.29 -2.99
C ALA A 37 4.57 -5.85 -3.66
N LYS A 38 4.58 -5.71 -4.99
CA LYS A 38 5.73 -5.18 -5.74
C LYS A 38 5.88 -3.68 -5.49
N THR A 39 4.79 -2.92 -5.58
CA THR A 39 4.79 -1.47 -5.37
C THR A 39 5.28 -1.10 -3.96
N LEU A 40 4.78 -1.79 -2.92
CA LEU A 40 5.20 -1.57 -1.53
C LEU A 40 6.71 -1.78 -1.33
N ARG A 41 7.33 -2.72 -2.04
CA ARG A 41 8.79 -2.93 -1.99
C ARG A 41 9.57 -1.79 -2.65
N LEU A 42 9.03 -1.16 -3.69
CA LEU A 42 9.71 -0.08 -4.42
C LEU A 42 9.69 1.25 -3.66
N THR A 43 8.62 1.50 -2.91
CA THR A 43 8.41 2.78 -2.19
C THR A 43 9.33 2.99 -1.00
N GLY A 44 9.94 1.92 -0.45
CA GLY A 44 10.74 2.03 0.78
C GLY A 44 9.93 2.41 2.02
N ALA A 45 8.60 2.28 1.98
CA ALA A 45 7.69 2.64 3.07
C ALA A 45 7.99 1.95 4.41
N CYS A 46 8.76 0.87 4.39
CA CYS A 46 9.38 0.29 5.58
C CYS A 46 10.91 0.31 5.41
N PRO A 47 11.63 1.16 6.15
CA PRO A 47 13.09 1.25 6.07
C PRO A 47 13.81 -0.07 6.37
N ASP A 48 13.23 -0.88 7.27
CA ASP A 48 13.74 -2.20 7.66
C ASP A 48 13.32 -3.33 6.70
N ALA A 49 12.63 -2.99 5.60
CA ALA A 49 12.20 -3.92 4.55
C ALA A 49 11.36 -5.12 5.05
N PHE A 50 10.65 -4.98 6.18
CA PHE A 50 9.70 -5.98 6.63
C PHE A 50 8.62 -6.22 5.58
N SER A 51 8.16 -7.47 5.47
CA SER A 51 7.06 -7.81 4.56
C SER A 51 5.74 -7.17 5.00
N TRP A 52 4.80 -7.05 4.08
CA TRP A 52 3.49 -6.46 4.32
C TRP A 52 2.41 -7.55 4.42
N ARG A 53 1.41 -7.33 5.27
CA ARG A 53 0.21 -8.17 5.41
C ARG A 53 -1.00 -7.38 4.96
N ARG A 54 -1.81 -7.97 4.07
CA ARG A 54 -3.12 -7.43 3.71
C ARG A 54 -4.03 -7.42 4.94
N VAL A 55 -4.69 -6.30 5.20
CA VAL A 55 -5.70 -6.11 6.24
C VAL A 55 -6.90 -5.36 5.64
N LYS A 56 -7.95 -5.12 6.42
CA LYS A 56 -9.07 -4.30 5.95
C LYS A 56 -8.57 -2.87 5.65
N GLY A 57 -8.91 -2.36 4.47
CA GLY A 57 -8.56 -1.00 4.01
C GLY A 57 -7.08 -0.74 3.69
N GLY A 58 -6.21 -1.77 3.63
CA GLY A 58 -4.82 -1.57 3.21
C GLY A 58 -3.85 -2.67 3.62
N TYR A 59 -2.60 -2.25 3.89
CA TYR A 59 -1.45 -3.11 4.16
C TYR A 59 -0.75 -2.70 5.45
N HIS A 60 -0.64 -3.62 6.39
CA HIS A 60 0.06 -3.46 7.65
C HIS A 60 1.45 -4.10 7.53
N CYS A 61 2.51 -3.33 7.80
CA CYS A 61 3.86 -3.84 7.88
C CYS A 61 3.98 -4.90 9.00
N LYS A 62 4.72 -5.98 8.76
CA LYS A 62 4.94 -7.03 9.79
C LYS A 62 5.89 -6.60 10.92
N GLY A 63 6.57 -5.46 10.77
CA GLY A 63 7.23 -4.77 11.89
C GLY A 63 6.27 -3.91 12.72
N GLU A 64 4.97 -3.94 12.41
CA GLU A 64 3.87 -3.35 13.18
C GLU A 64 3.83 -1.81 13.31
N HIS A 65 4.81 -1.10 12.73
CA HIS A 65 4.92 0.36 12.86
C HIS A 65 4.42 1.16 11.65
N HIS A 66 4.02 0.51 10.56
CA HIS A 66 3.68 1.18 9.31
C HIS A 66 2.39 0.66 8.69
N PHE A 67 1.56 1.58 8.19
CA PHE A 67 0.31 1.27 7.51
C PHE A 67 0.19 2.05 6.20
N VAL A 68 -0.15 1.35 5.12
CA VAL A 68 -0.43 1.95 3.82
C VAL A 68 -1.86 1.63 3.45
N THR A 69 -2.72 2.65 3.32
CA THR A 69 -4.12 2.47 2.93
C THR A 69 -4.23 2.13 1.44
N ASP A 70 -5.37 1.56 1.05
CA ASP A 70 -5.68 1.36 -0.37
C ASP A 70 -5.69 2.67 -1.17
N ASP A 71 -6.14 3.77 -0.54
CA ASP A 71 -6.13 5.09 -1.15
C ASP A 71 -4.69 5.61 -1.34
N LEU A 72 -3.79 5.44 -0.37
CA LEU A 72 -2.39 5.82 -0.52
C LEU A 72 -1.68 5.02 -1.61
N MET A 73 -2.02 3.74 -1.73
CA MET A 73 -1.56 2.91 -2.84
C MET A 73 -2.11 3.42 -4.19
N ALA A 74 -3.36 3.88 -4.24
CA ALA A 74 -3.98 4.45 -5.43
C ALA A 74 -3.35 5.79 -5.85
N GLU A 75 -2.93 6.61 -4.88
CA GLU A 75 -2.19 7.85 -5.14
C GLU A 75 -0.83 7.57 -5.79
N ASN A 76 -0.24 6.42 -5.48
CA ASN A 76 1.03 5.95 -6.01
C ASN A 76 2.18 6.95 -5.87
N LYS A 77 2.28 7.55 -4.68
CA LYS A 77 3.36 8.47 -4.31
C LYS A 77 4.27 7.89 -3.22
N GLY A 78 4.04 6.65 -2.81
CA GLY A 78 4.79 6.01 -1.73
C GLY A 78 4.38 6.45 -0.32
N GLY A 79 3.16 7.01 -0.19
CA GLY A 79 2.66 7.48 1.09
C GLY A 79 2.56 6.37 2.13
N VAL A 80 2.90 6.67 3.38
CA VAL A 80 2.82 5.74 4.51
C VAL A 80 2.41 6.44 5.80
N TYR A 81 1.60 5.78 6.63
CA TYR A 81 1.32 6.21 8.00
C TYR A 81 2.24 5.47 8.98
N LEU A 82 2.72 6.20 9.99
CA LEU A 82 3.27 5.61 11.21
C LEU A 82 2.13 5.29 12.18
N ILE A 83 2.21 4.13 12.84
CA ILE A 83 1.19 3.65 13.79
C ILE A 83 1.83 3.06 15.05
N GLY A 84 1.07 3.04 16.14
CA GLY A 84 1.51 2.64 17.48
C GLY A 84 1.59 1.13 17.74
N GLY A 85 1.76 0.29 16.71
CA GLY A 85 1.81 -1.18 16.84
C GLY A 85 0.49 -1.89 16.52
N ASP A 86 -0.65 -1.18 16.58
CA ASP A 86 -1.94 -1.69 16.15
C ASP A 86 -2.66 -0.72 15.19
N LEU A 87 -3.71 -1.19 14.53
CA LEU A 87 -4.46 -0.42 13.53
C LEU A 87 -5.54 0.50 14.12
N GLU A 88 -5.80 0.38 15.42
CA GLU A 88 -6.83 1.11 16.18
C GLU A 88 -6.24 2.38 16.82
N THR A 89 -4.93 2.42 17.01
CA THR A 89 -4.17 3.58 17.48
C THR A 89 -4.17 4.72 16.46
N GLU A 90 -3.82 5.91 16.96
CA GLU A 90 -3.66 7.11 16.15
C GLU A 90 -2.64 6.90 15.01
N ARG A 91 -2.95 7.47 13.85
CA ARG A 91 -2.08 7.42 12.66
C ARG A 91 -1.40 8.76 12.48
N TRP A 92 -0.08 8.75 12.27
CA TRP A 92 0.68 9.96 11.94
C TRP A 92 1.12 9.92 10.48
N GLY A 93 0.88 11.01 9.74
CA GLY A 93 1.17 11.12 8.31
C GLY A 93 -0.05 11.52 7.45
N PRO A 94 -0.09 11.17 6.15
CA PRO A 94 0.86 10.32 5.44
C PRO A 94 2.20 11.02 5.18
N TYR A 95 3.30 10.27 5.27
CA TYR A 95 4.65 10.68 4.90
C TYR A 95 5.00 10.16 3.50
N TYR A 96 5.75 10.96 2.72
CA TYR A 96 6.19 10.65 1.36
C TYR A 96 7.67 10.90 1.19
#